data_AF-A0A7T5UZ28-F1
#
_entry.id   AF-A0A7T5UZ28-F1
#
_cell.length_a   1.000
_cell.length_b   1.000
_cell.length_c   1.000
_cell.angle_alpha   90.00
_cell.angle_beta   90.00
_cell.angle_gamma   90.00
#
_symmetry.space_group_name_H-M   'P 1'
#
loop_
_entity.id
_entity.type
_entity.pdbx_description
1 polymer ?
#
loop_
_entity_poly.entity_id
_entity_poly.type
_entity_poly.pdbx_seq_one_letter_code
_entity_poly.pdbx_strand_id
1 'polypeptide(L)'
;MFKEANMFNQKNETMDKHHNHEALFDQEWEKGQNNELIEALKAGVGFQEKLFALPGFKEAFAHKLTCLECSDGRVNSHLGKLALAGEGLLLNSEDREILVKAIKEQGLTITGHENCGAAGIAHPGEGSDDYGYQKAKELVADTGNAYHEVHHDEFTSPVHNERTLVLEGTGRFNVADLEGFPGQFISSASHFGLSTEYQKTEAKALIGIALGDHSFGKRFDKENPFYLIVSAKDEAQYEQLTKMAEEIAADYDGFVKVNGFIAPQEVLAQKI
;
A
#
# COMPACT_ATOMS: atom_id res chain seq x y z
N MET A 1 4.95 21.85 7.80
CA MET A 1 3.65 22.54 7.99
C MET A 1 2.89 22.44 6.67
N PHE A 2 2.25 21.30 6.43
CA PHE A 2 1.53 21.02 5.18
C PHE A 2 0.18 21.75 5.22
N LYS A 3 -0.04 22.65 4.25
CA LYS A 3 -1.35 23.26 4.01
C LYS A 3 -2.29 22.15 3.53
N GLU A 4 -3.50 22.12 4.10
CA GLU A 4 -4.61 21.27 3.68
C GLU A 4 -4.75 21.30 2.16
N ALA A 5 -4.38 20.20 1.50
CA ALA A 5 -4.46 20.04 0.06
C ALA A 5 -5.90 19.71 -0.33
N ASN A 6 -6.72 20.76 -0.42
CA ASN A 6 -8.00 20.71 -1.09
C ASN A 6 -7.77 21.05 -2.59
N MET A 7 -7.13 20.13 -3.32
CA MET A 7 -6.80 20.33 -4.74
C MET A 7 -6.78 19.00 -5.50
N PHE A 8 -7.94 18.47 -5.87
CA PHE A 8 -8.07 17.62 -7.07
C PHE A 8 -9.45 17.83 -7.68
N ASN A 9 -9.51 18.71 -8.68
CA ASN A 9 -10.64 18.80 -9.59
C ASN A 9 -10.15 19.37 -10.93
N GLN A 10 -9.33 18.58 -11.65
CA GLN A 10 -9.04 18.85 -13.06
C GLN A 10 -9.77 17.81 -13.89
N LYS A 11 -10.87 18.24 -14.51
CA LYS A 11 -11.58 17.49 -15.54
C LYS A 11 -10.71 17.42 -16.79
N ASN A 12 -10.17 16.23 -17.08
CA ASN A 12 -9.66 15.90 -18.41
C ASN A 12 -10.79 15.22 -19.20
N GLU A 13 -11.33 15.95 -20.17
CA GLU A 13 -12.35 15.49 -21.12
C GLU A 13 -11.72 14.61 -22.21
N THR A 14 -11.99 13.30 -22.22
CA THR A 14 -12.01 12.49 -23.46
C THR A 14 -13.20 11.52 -23.44
N MET A 15 -14.29 11.97 -24.06
CA MET A 15 -15.66 11.44 -23.90
C MET A 15 -15.99 10.06 -24.53
N ASP A 16 -15.02 9.31 -25.04
CA ASP A 16 -15.23 7.91 -25.48
C ASP A 16 -14.51 6.86 -24.61
N LYS A 17 -13.64 7.28 -23.67
CA LYS A 17 -12.94 6.38 -22.73
C LYS A 17 -13.66 6.22 -21.38
N HIS A 18 -14.55 7.15 -21.02
CA HIS A 18 -15.17 7.18 -19.69
C HIS A 18 -16.19 6.05 -19.44
N HIS A 19 -16.90 5.58 -20.47
CA HIS A 19 -17.90 4.52 -20.27
C HIS A 19 -17.29 3.15 -19.96
N ASN A 20 -16.07 2.87 -20.41
CA ASN A 20 -15.37 1.64 -20.07
C ASN A 20 -14.76 1.71 -18.66
N HIS A 21 -14.29 2.90 -18.24
CA HIS A 21 -13.68 3.08 -16.91
C HIS A 21 -14.68 2.90 -15.75
N GLU A 22 -15.87 3.51 -15.80
CA GLU A 22 -16.86 3.33 -14.73
C GLU A 22 -17.33 1.88 -14.61
N ALA A 23 -17.53 1.20 -15.74
CA ALA A 23 -17.89 -0.23 -15.75
C ALA A 23 -16.80 -1.11 -15.13
N LEU A 24 -15.51 -0.81 -15.41
CA LEU A 24 -14.38 -1.50 -14.77
C LEU A 24 -14.33 -1.23 -13.26
N PHE A 25 -14.55 0.01 -12.83
CA PHE A 25 -14.63 0.33 -11.39
C PHE A 25 -15.79 -0.38 -10.71
N ASP A 26 -16.97 -0.44 -11.33
CA ASP A 26 -18.12 -1.17 -10.79
C ASP A 26 -17.84 -2.67 -10.66
N GLN A 27 -17.21 -3.26 -11.68
CA GLN A 27 -16.81 -4.66 -11.68
C GLN A 27 -15.80 -4.97 -10.55
N GLU A 28 -14.72 -4.19 -10.45
CA GLU A 28 -13.71 -4.41 -9.40
C GLU A 28 -14.26 -4.08 -8.00
N TRP A 29 -15.18 -3.11 -7.90
CA TRP A 29 -15.88 -2.81 -6.65
C TRP A 29 -16.75 -3.98 -6.20
N GLU A 30 -17.57 -4.54 -7.10
CA GLU A 30 -18.43 -5.69 -6.82
C GLU A 30 -17.59 -6.91 -6.42
N LYS A 31 -16.50 -7.18 -7.14
CA LYS A 31 -15.52 -8.21 -6.77
C LYS A 31 -14.97 -7.99 -5.35
N GLY A 32 -14.61 -6.75 -5.01
CA GLY A 32 -14.17 -6.39 -3.66
C GLY A 32 -15.26 -6.51 -2.59
N GLN A 33 -16.52 -6.23 -2.93
CA GLN A 33 -17.66 -6.40 -2.00
C GLN A 33 -17.93 -7.87 -1.68
N ASN A 34 -17.76 -8.75 -2.67
CA ASN A 34 -17.96 -10.20 -2.55
C ASN A 34 -16.72 -10.94 -1.97
N ASN A 35 -15.72 -10.21 -1.48
CA ASN A 35 -14.54 -10.79 -0.85
C ASN A 35 -14.84 -11.19 0.61
N GLU A 36 -14.57 -12.45 0.99
CA GLU A 36 -14.90 -12.97 2.32
C GLU A 36 -14.26 -12.18 3.48
N LEU A 37 -13.06 -11.63 3.29
CA LEU A 37 -12.42 -10.79 4.31
C LEU A 37 -13.12 -9.44 4.45
N ILE A 38 -13.56 -8.84 3.34
CA ILE A 38 -14.32 -7.59 3.37
C ILE A 38 -15.67 -7.81 4.05
N GLU A 39 -16.36 -8.92 3.78
CA GLU A 39 -17.59 -9.27 4.49
C GLU A 39 -17.37 -9.42 6.01
N ALA A 40 -16.31 -10.13 6.42
CA ALA A 40 -15.95 -10.29 7.82
C ALA A 40 -15.61 -8.95 8.50
N LEU A 41 -14.88 -8.09 7.80
CA LEU A 41 -14.55 -6.73 8.26
C LEU A 41 -15.81 -5.84 8.40
N LYS A 42 -16.80 -5.97 7.52
CA LYS A 42 -18.09 -5.24 7.61
C LYS A 42 -18.93 -5.75 8.77
N ALA A 43 -18.95 -7.06 9.01
CA ALA A 43 -19.67 -7.67 10.13
C ALA A 43 -19.04 -7.34 11.51
N GLY A 44 -17.78 -6.88 11.53
CA GLY A 44 -17.07 -6.54 12.77
C GLY A 44 -16.69 -7.76 13.61
N VAL A 45 -16.79 -8.97 13.06
CA VAL A 45 -16.49 -10.23 13.73
C VAL A 45 -15.76 -11.18 12.76
N GLY A 46 -14.81 -11.95 13.28
CA GLY A 46 -14.20 -13.06 12.54
C GLY A 46 -13.14 -12.70 11.49
N PHE A 47 -12.72 -11.44 11.34
CA PHE A 47 -11.67 -11.07 10.37
C PHE A 47 -10.38 -11.88 10.57
N GLN A 48 -9.82 -11.92 11.79
CA GLN A 48 -8.59 -12.67 12.06
C GLN A 48 -8.77 -14.16 11.81
N GLU A 49 -9.90 -14.74 12.23
CA GLU A 49 -10.22 -16.15 11.99
C GLU A 49 -10.25 -16.47 10.49
N LYS A 50 -10.94 -15.64 9.71
CA LYS A 50 -11.04 -15.78 8.26
C LYS A 50 -9.69 -15.58 7.56
N LEU A 51 -8.93 -14.56 7.97
CA LEU A 51 -7.59 -14.29 7.46
C LEU A 51 -6.66 -15.48 7.71
N PHE A 52 -6.67 -16.03 8.93
CA PHE A 52 -5.81 -17.15 9.30
C PHE A 52 -6.24 -18.47 8.65
N ALA A 53 -7.49 -18.57 8.21
CA ALA A 53 -8.02 -19.70 7.46
C ALA A 53 -7.73 -19.62 5.95
N LEU A 54 -7.24 -18.49 5.42
CA LEU A 54 -6.86 -18.39 4.02
C LEU A 54 -5.73 -19.39 3.67
N PRO A 55 -5.87 -20.14 2.57
CA PRO A 55 -4.76 -20.94 2.04
C PRO A 55 -3.54 -20.04 1.80
N GLY A 56 -2.35 -20.47 2.25
CA GLY A 56 -1.13 -19.69 2.08
C GLY A 56 -0.87 -18.63 3.14
N PHE A 57 -1.76 -18.44 4.15
CA PHE A 57 -1.58 -17.37 5.14
C PHE A 57 -0.25 -17.46 5.89
N LYS A 58 0.21 -18.67 6.26
CA LYS A 58 1.50 -18.82 6.96
C LYS A 58 2.68 -18.64 6.00
N GLU A 59 2.53 -19.14 4.78
CA GLU A 59 3.49 -19.08 3.69
C GLU A 59 3.76 -17.62 3.26
N ALA A 60 2.75 -16.75 3.36
CA ALA A 60 2.88 -15.32 3.15
C ALA A 60 3.88 -14.62 4.12
N PHE A 61 4.37 -15.30 5.16
CA PHE A 61 5.43 -14.81 6.07
C PHE A 61 6.73 -15.63 6.00
N ALA A 62 6.79 -16.64 5.13
CA ALA A 62 7.88 -17.62 5.11
C ALA A 62 9.12 -17.14 4.35
N HIS A 63 8.96 -16.16 3.46
CA HIS A 63 10.02 -15.71 2.56
C HIS A 63 10.50 -14.30 2.92
N LYS A 64 11.80 -14.08 2.71
CA LYS A 64 12.38 -12.74 2.78
C LYS A 64 11.85 -11.93 1.60
N LEU A 65 11.34 -10.73 1.88
CA LEU A 65 10.96 -9.76 0.86
C LEU A 65 12.24 -9.13 0.28
N THR A 66 12.33 -9.04 -1.05
CA THR A 66 13.58 -8.64 -1.72
C THR A 66 13.44 -7.43 -2.63
N CYS A 67 12.26 -6.80 -2.66
CA CYS A 67 11.99 -5.66 -3.51
C CYS A 67 11.36 -4.51 -2.73
N LEU A 68 11.86 -3.30 -2.94
CA LEU A 68 11.18 -2.06 -2.58
C LEU A 68 10.37 -1.59 -3.80
N GLU A 69 9.06 -1.53 -3.64
CA GLU A 69 8.13 -1.06 -4.67
C GLU A 69 7.26 0.10 -4.18
N CYS A 70 6.55 0.73 -5.11
CA CYS A 70 5.46 1.63 -4.76
C CYS A 70 4.38 0.90 -3.96
N SER A 71 3.75 1.59 -3.01
CA SER A 71 2.56 1.12 -2.28
C SER A 71 1.40 0.66 -3.16
N ASP A 72 1.34 1.09 -4.42
CA ASP A 72 0.31 0.75 -5.42
C ASP A 72 0.01 -0.75 -5.47
N GLY A 73 -1.26 -1.13 -5.29
CA GLY A 73 -1.68 -2.54 -5.25
C GLY A 73 -1.61 -3.23 -6.61
N ARG A 74 -1.54 -2.45 -7.69
CA ARG A 74 -1.44 -2.94 -9.07
C ARG A 74 -0.02 -3.40 -9.41
N VAL A 75 0.98 -2.87 -8.72
CA VAL A 75 2.40 -3.17 -8.92
C VAL A 75 2.77 -4.41 -8.12
N ASN A 76 3.27 -5.44 -8.80
CA ASN A 76 3.75 -6.67 -8.19
C ASN A 76 4.87 -7.28 -9.03
N SER A 77 6.12 -7.10 -8.60
CA SER A 77 7.29 -7.68 -9.32
C SER A 77 7.46 -9.19 -9.09
N HIS A 78 6.62 -9.83 -8.26
CA HIS A 78 6.79 -11.20 -7.77
C HIS A 78 8.07 -11.46 -6.95
N LEU A 79 8.82 -10.43 -6.58
CA LEU A 79 10.08 -10.54 -5.82
C LEU A 79 9.89 -10.42 -4.28
N GLY A 80 8.65 -10.40 -3.81
CA GLY A 80 8.33 -10.15 -2.40
C GLY A 80 8.48 -8.67 -2.05
N LYS A 81 7.34 -8.01 -1.86
CA LYS A 81 7.20 -6.55 -1.84
C LYS A 81 7.28 -5.97 -0.42
N LEU A 82 8.32 -5.17 -0.17
CA LEU A 82 8.28 -4.08 0.80
C LEU A 82 7.85 -2.82 0.05
N ALA A 83 6.97 -2.01 0.63
CA ALA A 83 6.36 -0.93 -0.13
C ALA A 83 6.36 0.42 0.59
N LEU A 84 6.60 1.48 -0.18
CA LEU A 84 6.44 2.87 0.23
C LEU A 84 5.83 3.65 -0.93
N ALA A 85 5.10 4.73 -0.66
CA ALA A 85 4.50 5.56 -1.69
C ALA A 85 5.60 6.15 -2.59
N GLY A 86 5.58 5.78 -3.89
CA GLY A 86 6.62 6.14 -4.87
C GLY A 86 8.02 5.74 -4.43
N GLU A 87 8.17 4.55 -3.84
CA GLU A 87 9.47 4.03 -3.38
C GLU A 87 10.16 4.95 -2.35
N GLY A 88 9.39 5.71 -1.57
CA GLY A 88 9.90 6.67 -0.59
C GLY A 88 10.12 8.08 -1.14
N LEU A 89 9.55 8.40 -2.31
CA LEU A 89 9.65 9.72 -2.94
C LEU A 89 9.12 10.87 -2.06
N LEU A 90 8.21 10.58 -1.13
CA LEU A 90 7.63 11.56 -0.20
C LEU A 90 8.39 11.71 1.13
N LEU A 91 9.55 11.05 1.28
CA LEU A 91 10.34 11.10 2.52
C LEU A 91 10.97 12.47 2.75
N ASN A 92 11.08 12.85 4.03
CA ASN A 92 11.99 13.90 4.45
C ASN A 92 13.45 13.39 4.39
N SER A 93 14.42 14.29 4.59
CA SER A 93 15.84 13.92 4.49
C SER A 93 16.29 12.88 5.51
N GLU A 94 15.78 12.94 6.75
CA GLU A 94 16.17 12.01 7.82
C GLU A 94 15.65 10.59 7.54
N ASP A 95 14.36 10.47 7.23
CA ASP A 95 13.74 9.19 6.89
C ASP A 95 14.32 8.61 5.59
N ARG A 96 14.74 9.47 4.64
CA ARG A 96 15.45 9.04 3.42
C ARG A 96 16.80 8.40 3.74
N GLU A 97 17.56 8.95 4.68
CA GLU A 97 18.84 8.36 5.10
C GLU A 97 18.64 6.98 5.76
N ILE A 98 17.59 6.85 6.58
CA ILE A 98 17.20 5.56 7.20
C ILE A 98 16.87 4.53 6.10
N LEU A 99 16.03 4.91 5.14
CA LEU A 99 15.64 4.04 4.04
C LEU A 99 16.84 3.61 3.18
N VAL A 100 17.70 4.56 2.75
CA VAL A 100 18.88 4.27 1.92
C VAL A 100 19.79 3.25 2.61
N LYS A 101 20.00 3.41 3.92
CA LYS A 101 20.78 2.46 4.71
C LYS A 101 20.12 1.07 4.72
N ALA A 102 18.82 1.00 4.99
CA ALA A 102 18.08 -0.26 5.01
C ALA A 102 18.13 -0.99 3.66
N ILE A 103 17.92 -0.29 2.54
CA ILE A 103 17.99 -0.87 1.19
C ILE A 103 19.38 -1.45 0.90
N LYS A 104 20.45 -0.73 1.25
CA LYS A 104 21.84 -1.20 1.09
C LYS A 104 22.10 -2.47 1.89
N GLU A 105 21.73 -2.47 3.17
CA GLU A 105 21.97 -3.58 4.09
C GLU A 105 21.18 -4.84 3.70
N GLN A 106 19.94 -4.66 3.20
CA GLN A 106 19.07 -5.76 2.84
C GLN A 106 19.27 -6.26 1.40
N GLY A 107 19.89 -5.45 0.53
CA GLY A 107 20.10 -5.76 -0.88
C GLY A 107 18.82 -5.74 -1.70
N LEU A 108 17.87 -4.84 -1.39
CA LEU A 108 16.57 -4.78 -2.06
C LEU A 108 16.69 -4.30 -3.50
N THR A 109 16.03 -4.95 -4.45
CA THR A 109 15.75 -4.39 -5.77
C THR A 109 14.81 -3.19 -5.61
N ILE A 110 15.01 -2.12 -6.39
CA ILE A 110 14.14 -0.94 -6.41
C ILE A 110 13.35 -0.96 -7.71
N THR A 111 12.04 -0.70 -7.65
CA THR A 111 11.24 -0.51 -8.86
C THR A 111 10.96 0.96 -9.16
N GLY A 112 10.49 1.24 -10.37
CA GLY A 112 9.68 2.42 -10.67
C GLY A 112 8.56 2.03 -11.62
N HIS A 113 7.45 2.74 -11.62
CA HIS A 113 6.29 2.38 -12.43
C HIS A 113 5.56 3.59 -13.02
N GLU A 114 4.80 3.34 -14.08
CA GLU A 114 3.96 4.33 -14.76
C GLU A 114 2.74 4.73 -13.91
N ASN A 115 2.21 5.93 -14.12
CA ASN A 115 1.05 6.47 -13.43
C ASN A 115 1.16 6.43 -11.89
N CYS A 116 2.31 6.86 -11.35
CA CYS A 116 2.58 6.82 -9.91
C CYS A 116 1.84 7.93 -9.15
N GLY A 117 0.87 7.57 -8.30
CA GLY A 117 0.10 8.53 -7.51
C GLY A 117 0.96 9.40 -6.59
N ALA A 118 2.03 8.86 -6.01
CA ALA A 118 2.96 9.60 -5.17
C ALA A 118 3.77 10.64 -5.96
N ALA A 119 4.18 10.29 -7.19
CA ALA A 119 4.80 11.24 -8.10
C ALA A 119 3.81 12.34 -8.49
N GLY A 120 2.52 11.99 -8.70
CA GLY A 120 1.43 12.96 -8.95
C GLY A 120 1.26 13.98 -7.83
N ILE A 121 1.48 13.57 -6.59
CA ILE A 121 1.44 14.45 -5.41
C ILE A 121 2.67 15.36 -5.36
N ALA A 122 3.86 14.82 -5.58
CA ALA A 122 5.10 15.60 -5.43
C ALA A 122 5.41 16.50 -6.64
N HIS A 123 5.01 16.08 -7.83
CA HIS A 123 5.20 16.79 -9.08
C HIS A 123 3.89 16.75 -9.91
N PRO A 124 2.90 17.61 -9.57
CA PRO A 124 1.61 17.62 -10.25
C PRO A 124 1.71 18.12 -11.70
N GLY A 125 1.06 17.42 -12.62
CA GLY A 125 0.93 17.82 -14.02
C GLY A 125 1.72 16.95 -14.99
N GLU A 126 2.01 17.51 -16.16
CA GLU A 126 2.82 16.85 -17.18
C GLU A 126 4.24 16.58 -16.65
N GLY A 127 4.77 15.38 -16.92
CA GLY A 127 6.10 14.97 -16.43
C GLY A 127 6.10 14.33 -15.04
N SER A 128 4.94 14.08 -14.43
CA SER A 128 4.86 13.42 -13.13
C SER A 128 5.50 12.03 -13.12
N ASP A 129 5.22 11.21 -14.14
CA ASP A 129 5.83 9.88 -14.27
C ASP A 129 7.34 9.95 -14.49
N ASP A 130 7.81 10.87 -15.34
CA ASP A 130 9.26 11.11 -15.54
C ASP A 130 9.95 11.47 -14.22
N TYR A 131 9.29 12.29 -13.39
CA TYR A 131 9.77 12.62 -12.07
C TYR A 131 9.84 11.40 -11.14
N GLY A 132 8.80 10.56 -11.14
CA GLY A 132 8.78 9.30 -10.38
C GLY A 132 9.93 8.37 -10.77
N TYR A 133 10.09 8.10 -12.06
CA TYR A 133 11.20 7.30 -12.60
C TYR A 133 12.57 7.89 -12.26
N GLN A 134 12.72 9.21 -12.37
CA GLN A 134 13.97 9.88 -12.00
C GLN A 134 14.30 9.65 -10.53
N LYS A 135 13.32 9.76 -9.62
CA LYS A 135 13.55 9.56 -8.18
C LYS A 135 13.89 8.13 -7.82
N ALA A 136 13.27 7.14 -8.45
CA ALA A 136 13.66 5.75 -8.29
C ALA A 136 15.12 5.53 -8.76
N LYS A 137 15.52 6.11 -9.90
CA LYS A 137 16.89 6.04 -10.42
C LYS A 137 17.91 6.75 -9.54
N GLU A 138 17.56 7.88 -8.92
CA GLU A 138 18.38 8.53 -7.90
C GLU A 138 18.58 7.62 -6.67
N LEU A 139 17.52 6.94 -6.21
CA LEU A 139 17.62 6.00 -5.08
C LEU A 139 18.52 4.79 -5.42
N VAL A 140 18.45 4.30 -6.65
CA VAL A 140 19.36 3.27 -7.19
C VAL A 140 20.80 3.75 -7.18
N ALA A 141 21.07 4.97 -7.64
CA ALA A 141 22.42 5.54 -7.64
C ALA A 141 22.97 5.69 -6.21
N ASP A 142 22.13 6.09 -5.25
CA ASP A 142 22.52 6.25 -3.86
C ASP A 142 22.79 4.92 -3.16
N THR A 143 22.09 3.85 -3.55
CA THR A 143 22.15 2.52 -2.92
C THR A 143 23.15 1.58 -3.59
N GLY A 144 23.29 1.65 -4.91
CA GLY A 144 24.03 0.71 -5.74
C GLY A 144 23.26 -0.60 -6.01
N ASN A 145 21.97 -0.64 -5.69
CA ASN A 145 21.13 -1.83 -5.82
C ASN A 145 20.58 -2.00 -7.24
N ALA A 146 19.94 -3.15 -7.51
CA ALA A 146 19.32 -3.42 -8.80
C ALA A 146 18.06 -2.55 -9.02
N TYR A 147 17.75 -2.31 -10.30
CA TYR A 147 16.62 -1.51 -10.73
C TYR A 147 15.75 -2.28 -11.73
N HIS A 148 14.43 -2.10 -11.62
CA HIS A 148 13.45 -2.69 -12.54
C HIS A 148 12.31 -1.69 -12.81
N GLU A 149 11.93 -1.51 -14.07
CA GLU A 149 10.76 -0.70 -14.44
C GLU A 149 9.55 -1.63 -14.56
N VAL A 150 8.40 -1.20 -14.05
CA VAL A 150 7.12 -1.91 -14.14
C VAL A 150 6.15 -1.07 -14.97
N HIS A 151 5.72 -1.60 -16.11
CA HIS A 151 4.86 -0.90 -17.04
C HIS A 151 3.37 -1.28 -16.86
N HIS A 152 2.48 -0.48 -17.44
CA HIS A 152 1.03 -0.67 -17.28
C HIS A 152 0.50 -2.06 -17.72
N ASP A 153 1.18 -2.74 -18.64
CA ASP A 153 0.82 -4.09 -19.10
C ASP A 153 1.25 -5.19 -18.13
N GLU A 154 2.08 -4.86 -17.14
CA GLU A 154 2.50 -5.72 -16.04
C GLU A 154 1.63 -5.54 -14.79
N PHE A 155 0.71 -4.58 -14.79
CA PHE A 155 -0.17 -4.34 -13.65
C PHE A 155 -1.16 -5.48 -13.43
N THR A 156 -1.35 -5.85 -12.17
CA THR A 156 -2.29 -6.92 -11.78
C THR A 156 -3.76 -6.53 -11.98
N SER A 157 -4.03 -5.23 -12.15
CA SER A 157 -5.36 -4.67 -12.44
C SER A 157 -5.24 -3.41 -13.31
N PRO A 158 -6.16 -3.21 -14.28
CA PRO A 158 -6.16 -2.01 -15.12
C PRO A 158 -6.55 -0.73 -14.36
N VAL A 159 -7.22 -0.87 -13.21
CA VAL A 159 -7.66 0.24 -12.36
C VAL A 159 -7.24 -0.01 -10.91
N HIS A 160 -7.12 1.06 -10.13
CA HIS A 160 -6.97 0.96 -8.68
C HIS A 160 -8.20 0.27 -8.10
N ASN A 161 -7.99 -0.82 -7.37
CA ASN A 161 -9.04 -1.62 -6.74
C ASN A 161 -8.80 -1.85 -5.23
N GLU A 162 -8.00 -1.00 -4.61
CA GLU A 162 -7.61 -1.12 -3.22
C GLU A 162 -8.80 -0.87 -2.29
N ARG A 163 -9.10 -1.85 -1.45
CA ARG A 163 -10.09 -1.81 -0.36
C ARG A 163 -9.43 -1.67 1.01
N THR A 164 -8.13 -1.93 1.07
CA THR A 164 -7.36 -1.92 2.29
C THR A 164 -6.03 -1.18 2.12
N LEU A 165 -5.47 -0.70 3.22
CA LEU A 165 -4.07 -0.34 3.35
C LEU A 165 -3.47 -1.19 4.46
N VAL A 166 -2.49 -2.01 4.11
CA VAL A 166 -1.73 -2.80 5.08
C VAL A 166 -0.60 -1.95 5.65
N LEU A 167 -0.65 -1.68 6.95
CA LEU A 167 0.45 -1.10 7.72
C LEU A 167 1.35 -2.26 8.15
N GLU A 168 2.38 -2.51 7.35
CA GLU A 168 3.26 -3.66 7.42
C GLU A 168 4.45 -3.35 8.36
N GLY A 169 4.41 -3.94 9.55
CA GLY A 169 5.45 -3.76 10.57
C GLY A 169 6.44 -4.92 10.65
N THR A 170 6.19 -6.03 9.95
CA THR A 170 6.93 -7.28 10.15
C THR A 170 8.13 -7.42 9.23
N GLY A 171 8.12 -6.78 8.07
CA GLY A 171 9.10 -6.95 7.00
C GLY A 171 8.98 -8.28 6.27
N ARG A 172 7.89 -9.02 6.46
CA ARG A 172 7.75 -10.41 6.00
C ARG A 172 6.44 -10.68 5.28
N PHE A 173 5.42 -9.84 5.45
CA PHE A 173 4.10 -10.15 4.93
C PHE A 173 4.01 -9.93 3.41
N ASN A 174 4.18 -11.00 2.64
CA ASN A 174 3.96 -10.97 1.19
C ASN A 174 2.48 -11.15 0.85
N VAL A 175 1.73 -10.04 0.80
CA VAL A 175 0.30 -10.09 0.49
C VAL A 175 0.02 -10.57 -0.94
N ALA A 176 0.98 -10.37 -1.86
CA ALA A 176 0.85 -10.77 -3.26
C ALA A 176 0.63 -12.28 -3.45
N ASP A 177 1.11 -13.10 -2.52
CA ASP A 177 0.98 -14.57 -2.57
C ASP A 177 -0.26 -15.08 -1.83
N LEU A 178 -1.02 -14.20 -1.17
CA LEU A 178 -2.17 -14.58 -0.35
C LEU A 178 -3.46 -14.47 -1.15
N GLU A 179 -3.82 -15.55 -1.84
CA GLU A 179 -5.08 -15.66 -2.57
C GLU A 179 -6.28 -15.37 -1.65
N GLY A 180 -7.21 -14.55 -2.13
CA GLY A 180 -8.38 -14.13 -1.36
C GLY A 180 -8.17 -12.90 -0.47
N PHE A 181 -6.95 -12.36 -0.38
CA PHE A 181 -6.76 -11.06 0.24
C PHE A 181 -7.37 -9.94 -0.63
N PRO A 182 -8.14 -8.99 -0.07
CA PRO A 182 -8.74 -7.92 -0.85
C PRO A 182 -7.68 -6.96 -1.36
N GLY A 183 -7.95 -6.31 -2.51
CA GLY A 183 -7.04 -5.32 -3.10
C GLY A 183 -6.50 -4.34 -2.07
N GLN A 184 -5.21 -4.03 -2.16
CA GLN A 184 -4.49 -3.41 -1.05
C GLN A 184 -3.41 -2.45 -1.52
N PHE A 185 -3.29 -1.34 -0.81
CA PHE A 185 -2.02 -0.65 -0.68
C PHE A 185 -1.18 -1.30 0.43
N ILE A 186 0.14 -1.17 0.36
CA ILE A 186 1.05 -1.62 1.43
C ILE A 186 1.96 -0.47 1.84
N SER A 187 2.16 -0.29 3.14
CA SER A 187 3.17 0.60 3.72
C SER A 187 4.07 -0.19 4.67
N SER A 188 5.34 -0.32 4.31
CA SER A 188 6.39 -0.94 5.12
C SER A 188 7.20 0.10 5.92
N ALA A 189 6.67 1.31 6.09
CA ALA A 189 7.36 2.40 6.78
C ALA A 189 7.71 2.05 8.24
N SER A 190 6.84 1.29 8.92
CA SER A 190 7.13 0.80 10.27
C SER A 190 8.28 -0.23 10.28
N HIS A 191 8.32 -1.14 9.30
CA HIS A 191 9.41 -2.11 9.16
C HIS A 191 10.78 -1.41 8.99
N PHE A 192 10.84 -0.38 8.15
CA PHE A 192 12.07 0.39 7.93
C PHE A 192 12.45 1.30 9.11
N GLY A 193 11.61 1.41 10.14
CA GLY A 193 11.86 2.27 11.30
C GLY A 193 11.75 3.76 10.97
N LEU A 194 10.93 4.12 9.99
CA LEU A 194 10.70 5.53 9.61
C LEU A 194 9.88 6.24 10.67
N SER A 195 9.96 7.57 10.68
CA SER A 195 9.28 8.40 11.67
C SER A 195 7.76 8.19 11.67
N THR A 196 7.14 8.31 12.84
CA THR A 196 5.67 8.28 12.96
C THR A 196 5.00 9.41 12.16
N GLU A 197 5.67 10.55 12.00
CA GLU A 197 5.18 11.65 11.15
C GLU A 197 5.06 11.23 9.70
N TYR A 198 6.11 10.57 9.16
CA TYR A 198 6.06 10.04 7.80
C TYR A 198 5.03 8.93 7.65
N GLN A 199 4.99 7.95 8.57
CA GLN A 199 4.02 6.86 8.53
C GLN A 199 2.57 7.37 8.43
N LYS A 200 2.23 8.42 9.20
CA LYS A 200 0.91 9.07 9.13
C LYS A 200 0.70 9.81 7.80
N THR A 201 1.70 10.54 7.34
CA THR A 201 1.64 11.29 6.06
C THR A 201 1.42 10.35 4.89
N GLU A 202 2.18 9.25 4.81
CA GLU A 202 2.05 8.24 3.77
C GLU A 202 0.67 7.58 3.81
N ALA A 203 0.23 7.11 4.98
CA ALA A 203 -1.08 6.48 5.11
C ALA A 203 -2.22 7.42 4.67
N LYS A 204 -2.17 8.70 5.04
CA LYS A 204 -3.15 9.71 4.60
C LYS A 204 -3.12 9.93 3.10
N ALA A 205 -1.94 9.94 2.47
CA ALA A 205 -1.82 10.06 1.02
C ALA A 205 -2.46 8.85 0.32
N LEU A 206 -2.18 7.63 0.78
CA LEU A 206 -2.74 6.40 0.21
C LEU A 206 -4.26 6.30 0.41
N ILE A 207 -4.77 6.68 1.59
CA ILE A 207 -6.22 6.81 1.81
C ILE A 207 -6.81 7.85 0.85
N GLY A 208 -6.15 9.00 0.67
CA GLY A 208 -6.59 10.04 -0.26
C GLY A 208 -6.69 9.55 -1.71
N ILE A 209 -5.78 8.67 -2.14
CA ILE A 209 -5.84 8.02 -3.46
C ILE A 209 -7.04 7.06 -3.53
N ALA A 210 -7.23 6.20 -2.53
CA ALA A 210 -8.35 5.26 -2.47
C ALA A 210 -9.72 5.96 -2.50
N LEU A 211 -9.87 7.03 -1.72
CA LEU A 211 -11.11 7.80 -1.59
C LEU A 211 -11.28 8.87 -2.70
N GLY A 212 -10.29 9.02 -3.58
CA GLY A 212 -10.30 10.00 -4.66
C GLY A 212 -10.89 9.47 -5.98
N ASP A 213 -10.98 10.34 -6.98
CA ASP A 213 -11.56 10.03 -8.30
C ASP A 213 -10.71 9.08 -9.16
N HIS A 214 -9.48 8.75 -8.71
CA HIS A 214 -8.58 7.81 -9.39
C HIS A 214 -8.72 6.36 -8.92
N SER A 215 -9.56 6.12 -7.90
CA SER A 215 -9.89 4.80 -7.37
C SER A 215 -11.42 4.71 -7.19
N PHE A 216 -11.91 3.98 -6.18
CA PHE A 216 -13.34 3.77 -5.98
C PHE A 216 -14.11 5.02 -5.52
N GLY A 217 -13.41 6.02 -4.97
CA GLY A 217 -13.97 7.35 -4.71
C GLY A 217 -15.23 7.30 -3.85
N LYS A 218 -16.34 7.80 -4.40
CA LYS A 218 -17.66 7.89 -3.74
C LYS A 218 -18.32 6.56 -3.40
N ARG A 219 -17.75 5.43 -3.84
CA ARG A 219 -18.23 4.10 -3.46
C ARG A 219 -17.91 3.78 -1.99
N PHE A 220 -16.91 4.45 -1.41
CA PHE A 220 -16.65 4.38 0.02
C PHE A 220 -17.63 5.24 0.81
N ASP A 221 -18.14 4.68 1.90
CA ASP A 221 -19.02 5.33 2.86
C ASP A 221 -18.87 4.69 4.26
N LYS A 222 -19.73 5.04 5.23
CA LYS A 222 -19.66 4.49 6.59
C LYS A 222 -20.05 3.00 6.68
N GLU A 223 -20.82 2.50 5.72
CA GLU A 223 -21.25 1.10 5.59
C GLU A 223 -20.24 0.28 4.78
N ASN A 224 -19.53 0.93 3.87
CA ASN A 224 -18.51 0.40 2.97
C ASN A 224 -17.20 1.19 3.13
N PRO A 225 -16.53 1.10 4.30
CA PRO A 225 -15.35 1.90 4.55
C PRO A 225 -14.11 1.31 3.85
N PHE A 226 -13.07 2.13 3.77
CA PHE A 226 -11.71 1.68 3.50
C PHE A 226 -11.07 1.15 4.80
N TYR A 227 -10.29 0.08 4.73
CA TYR A 227 -9.76 -0.55 5.94
C TYR A 227 -8.25 -0.38 6.08
N LEU A 228 -7.80 0.13 7.23
CA LEU A 228 -6.42 0.04 7.67
C LEU A 228 -6.21 -1.30 8.36
N ILE A 229 -5.32 -2.12 7.83
CA ILE A 229 -5.00 -3.45 8.37
C ILE A 229 -3.59 -3.41 8.96
N VAL A 230 -3.48 -3.49 10.28
CA VAL A 230 -2.19 -3.59 10.98
C VAL A 230 -1.66 -5.02 10.87
N SER A 231 -0.43 -5.16 10.36
CA SER A 231 0.33 -6.42 10.41
C SER A 231 1.54 -6.22 11.32
N ALA A 232 1.47 -6.73 12.54
CA ALA A 232 2.48 -6.50 13.58
C ALA A 232 3.26 -7.78 13.92
N LYS A 233 4.53 -7.64 14.31
CA LYS A 233 5.41 -8.77 14.66
C LYS A 233 5.20 -9.28 16.09
N ASP A 234 4.67 -8.43 16.97
CA ASP A 234 4.44 -8.69 18.38
C ASP A 234 3.34 -7.77 18.92
N GLU A 235 2.90 -8.01 20.16
CA GLU A 235 1.85 -7.25 20.84
C GLU A 235 2.20 -5.76 20.98
N ALA A 236 3.45 -5.44 21.32
CA ALA A 236 3.87 -4.06 21.53
C ALA A 236 3.79 -3.24 20.24
N GLN A 237 4.24 -3.82 19.12
CA GLN A 237 4.11 -3.21 17.80
C GLN A 237 2.63 -3.14 17.37
N TYR A 238 1.82 -4.15 17.71
CA TYR A 238 0.39 -4.16 17.40
C TYR A 238 -0.33 -3.00 18.09
N GLU A 239 -0.12 -2.81 19.40
CA GLU A 239 -0.67 -1.69 20.16
C GLU A 239 -0.24 -0.34 19.59
N GLN A 240 1.06 -0.18 19.29
CA GLN A 240 1.61 1.06 18.73
C GLN A 240 0.99 1.41 17.37
N LEU A 241 0.96 0.45 16.44
CA LEU A 241 0.46 0.67 15.08
C LEU A 241 -1.06 0.82 15.06
N THR A 242 -1.78 0.08 15.90
CA THR A 242 -3.24 0.23 16.03
C THR A 242 -3.59 1.62 16.51
N LYS A 243 -2.92 2.12 17.55
CA LYS A 243 -3.14 3.49 18.03
C LYS A 243 -2.87 4.53 16.94
N MET A 244 -1.78 4.39 16.19
CA MET A 244 -1.47 5.29 15.08
C MET A 244 -2.55 5.22 13.98
N ALA A 245 -3.00 4.02 13.63
CA ALA A 245 -4.04 3.81 12.63
C ALA A 245 -5.38 4.41 13.06
N GLU A 246 -5.76 4.28 14.33
CA GLU A 246 -6.97 4.88 14.90
C GLU A 246 -6.92 6.42 14.87
N GLU A 247 -5.76 7.01 15.20
CA GLU A 247 -5.54 8.45 15.08
C GLU A 247 -5.68 8.94 13.63
N ILE A 248 -5.24 8.15 12.64
CA ILE A 248 -5.44 8.47 11.22
C ILE A 248 -6.92 8.34 10.83
N ALA A 249 -7.56 7.22 11.20
CA ALA A 249 -8.94 6.92 10.83
C ALA A 249 -9.95 7.94 11.39
N ALA A 250 -9.65 8.53 12.56
CA ALA A 250 -10.46 9.57 13.18
C ALA A 250 -10.66 10.81 12.28
N ASP A 251 -9.73 11.08 11.36
CA ASP A 251 -9.82 12.22 10.42
C ASP A 251 -10.85 12.00 9.29
N TYR A 252 -11.43 10.79 9.17
CA TYR A 252 -12.26 10.39 8.03
C TYR A 252 -13.73 10.07 8.40
N ASP A 253 -14.22 10.50 9.56
CA ASP A 253 -15.65 10.41 9.98
C ASP A 253 -16.30 9.02 9.70
N GLY A 254 -15.55 7.94 9.93
CA GLY A 254 -16.02 6.56 9.76
C GLY A 254 -15.93 5.99 8.34
N PHE A 255 -15.42 6.74 7.35
CA PHE A 255 -15.07 6.23 6.02
C PHE A 255 -13.82 5.34 6.05
N VAL A 256 -13.06 5.40 7.13
CA VAL A 256 -11.89 4.55 7.38
C VAL A 256 -12.10 3.78 8.68
N LYS A 257 -11.84 2.48 8.68
CA LYS A 257 -11.88 1.62 9.87
C LYS A 257 -10.56 0.90 10.06
N VAL A 258 -10.23 0.59 11.31
CA VAL A 258 -8.99 -0.09 11.67
C VAL A 258 -9.30 -1.54 12.05
N ASN A 259 -8.45 -2.45 11.58
CA ASN A 259 -8.36 -3.82 12.05
C ASN A 259 -6.90 -4.27 12.00
N GLY A 260 -6.61 -5.50 12.40
CA GLY A 260 -5.25 -6.02 12.28
C GLY A 260 -5.06 -7.36 12.94
N PHE A 261 -3.81 -7.81 12.92
CA PHE A 261 -3.40 -9.08 13.47
C PHE A 261 -1.91 -9.06 13.84
N ILE A 262 -1.54 -9.99 14.71
CA ILE A 262 -0.14 -10.30 15.00
C ILE A 262 0.27 -11.45 14.09
N ALA A 263 1.35 -11.24 13.34
CA ALA A 263 1.89 -12.22 12.41
C ALA A 263 2.30 -13.52 13.12
N PRO A 264 2.22 -14.66 12.43
CA PRO A 264 2.76 -15.91 12.95
C PRO A 264 4.22 -15.76 13.37
N GLN A 265 4.53 -16.38 14.51
CA GLN A 265 5.91 -16.52 14.96
C GLN A 265 6.73 -17.23 13.88
N GLU A 266 7.98 -16.80 13.73
CA GLU A 266 8.90 -17.41 12.77
C GLU A 266 9.03 -18.90 13.12
N VAL A 267 8.54 -19.76 12.23
CA VAL A 267 8.92 -21.17 12.28
C VAL A 267 10.33 -21.18 11.74
N LEU A 268 11.32 -21.02 12.64
CA LEU A 268 12.72 -21.25 12.31
C LEU A 268 12.77 -22.61 11.62
N ALA A 269 12.96 -22.61 10.31
CA ALA A 269 13.17 -23.84 9.58
C ALA A 269 14.36 -24.51 10.26
N GLN A 270 14.09 -25.60 11.00
CA GLN A 270 15.15 -26.44 11.50
C GLN A 270 15.94 -26.83 10.26
N LYS A 271 17.17 -26.29 10.14
CA LYS A 271 18.09 -26.71 9.10
C LYS A 271 18.27 -28.22 9.29
N ILE A 272 17.63 -29.01 8.43
CA ILE A 272 17.87 -30.45 8.29
C ILE A 272 19.22 -30.62 7.61
#